data_AF-A0A1G0FEB5-F1
#
_entry.id   AF-A0A1G0FEB5-F1
#
_cell.length_a   1.000
_cell.length_b   1.000
_cell.length_c   1.000
_cell.angle_alpha   90.00
_cell.angle_beta   90.00
_cell.angle_gamma   90.00
#
_symmetry.space_group_name_H-M   'P 1'
#
loop_
_entity.id
_entity.type
_entity.pdbx_description
1 polymer ?
#
loop_
_entity_poly.entity_id
_entity_poly.type
_entity_poly.pdbx_seq_one_letter_code
_entity_poly.pdbx_strand_id
1 'polypeptide(L)'
;MEDHRITKTNSAAFKYLIFMDICTESFLRDVDLFCTDDDMTEDGQAVYREKRKELIANLPYRTTFALTPGDMNARRIEYKGKFIEFSPSPTGLPTLRDFDILLYCESWIGNALVEDRDNDIYRVFQFEVEDFLEFSGRSMGGDRDDRLIQALDRLAGSKITTNTIPFGQNYNTSFSYIPKYRLERDANGKIKTVTLKITYRIFYLIQNDIFDYYHPDFLRLSPIRRAIYMVAMCHKEELFSPVTLSIAKLHQMTGATSPLRKLKQTLRDLTDNPIPGHLFEINEADETVTFTQIRDADVEARYVG
;
A
#
# COMPACT_ATOMS: atom_id res chain seq x y z
N MET A 1 -24.77 -5.45 7.42
CA MET A 1 -23.98 -4.22 7.45
C MET A 1 -24.98 -3.20 7.92
N GLU A 2 -25.02 -2.99 9.23
CA GLU A 2 -26.01 -2.13 9.89
C GLU A 2 -25.39 -0.78 10.29
N ASP A 3 -24.17 -0.49 9.82
CA ASP A 3 -23.54 0.81 9.97
C ASP A 3 -24.33 1.84 9.14
N HIS A 4 -24.98 2.79 9.82
CA HIS A 4 -25.77 3.84 9.17
C HIS A 4 -24.90 4.93 8.51
N ARG A 5 -23.57 4.85 8.72
CA ARG A 5 -22.61 5.82 8.20
C ARG A 5 -21.78 5.16 7.10
N ILE A 6 -22.15 5.47 5.86
CA ILE A 6 -21.50 5.00 4.64
C ILE A 6 -20.77 6.18 4.00
N THR A 7 -19.48 6.01 3.76
CA THR A 7 -18.68 6.93 2.97
C THR A 7 -18.91 6.64 1.49
N LYS A 8 -19.59 7.54 0.78
CA LYS A 8 -19.71 7.49 -0.67
C LYS A 8 -18.47 8.08 -1.31
N THR A 9 -17.80 7.32 -2.16
CA THR A 9 -16.53 7.72 -2.77
C THR A 9 -16.66 7.88 -4.29
N ASN A 10 -15.89 8.82 -4.83
CA ASN A 10 -15.80 9.10 -6.26
C ASN A 10 -14.39 9.61 -6.59
N SER A 11 -13.75 9.02 -7.60
CA SER A 11 -12.34 9.28 -7.93
C SER A 11 -12.05 10.70 -8.42
N ALA A 12 -13.03 11.42 -8.94
CA ALA A 12 -12.84 12.78 -9.45
C ALA A 12 -12.41 13.78 -8.37
N ALA A 13 -12.64 13.46 -7.09
CA ALA A 13 -12.22 14.25 -5.95
C ALA A 13 -10.83 13.87 -5.40
N PHE A 14 -10.18 12.83 -5.94
CA PHE A 14 -8.97 12.29 -5.34
C PHE A 14 -7.72 13.06 -5.80
N LYS A 15 -6.98 13.61 -4.84
CA LYS A 15 -5.55 13.80 -5.00
C LYS A 15 -4.87 12.43 -4.84
N TYR A 16 -3.82 12.17 -5.62
CA TYR A 16 -3.10 10.90 -5.68
C TYR A 16 -2.27 10.65 -4.41
N LEU A 17 -2.96 10.36 -3.30
CA LEU A 17 -2.40 10.07 -1.99
C LEU A 17 -2.34 8.56 -1.75
N ILE A 18 -1.19 8.07 -1.30
CA ILE A 18 -0.93 6.68 -0.98
C ILE A 18 -0.50 6.54 0.48
N PHE A 19 -1.14 5.59 1.17
CA PHE A 19 -0.64 5.05 2.43
C PHE A 19 0.41 3.97 2.08
N MET A 20 1.63 4.12 2.58
CA MET A 20 2.78 3.45 1.96
C MET A 20 2.77 1.94 2.10
N ASP A 21 2.60 1.40 3.32
CA ASP A 21 2.60 -0.04 3.55
C ASP A 21 2.17 -0.41 4.98
N ILE A 22 1.12 -1.23 5.10
CA ILE A 22 0.60 -1.70 6.40
C ILE A 22 1.65 -2.41 7.26
N CYS A 23 2.60 -3.12 6.65
CA CYS A 23 3.62 -3.87 7.39
C CYS A 23 4.59 -2.92 8.09
N THR A 24 5.15 -1.97 7.35
CA THR A 24 6.05 -0.95 7.87
C THR A 24 5.36 -0.12 8.95
N GLU A 25 4.14 0.34 8.69
CA GLU A 25 3.39 1.15 9.64
C GLU A 25 2.96 0.38 10.90
N SER A 26 2.70 -0.92 10.77
CA SER A 26 2.42 -1.77 11.93
C SER A 26 3.62 -1.88 12.88
N PHE A 27 4.86 -1.73 12.40
CA PHE A 27 6.05 -1.66 13.25
C PHE A 27 6.30 -0.25 13.76
N LEU A 28 6.22 0.76 12.89
CA LEU A 28 6.45 2.18 13.27
C LEU A 28 5.50 2.67 14.35
N ARG A 29 4.27 2.13 14.39
CA ARG A 29 3.26 2.48 15.39
C ARG A 29 3.20 1.53 16.58
N ASP A 30 4.10 0.55 16.66
CA ASP A 30 4.15 -0.38 17.80
C ASP A 30 4.73 0.29 19.05
N VAL A 31 3.97 0.24 20.15
CA VAL A 31 4.31 0.90 21.41
C VAL A 31 5.59 0.38 22.09
N ASP A 32 6.01 -0.86 21.79
CA ASP A 32 7.22 -1.44 22.37
C ASP A 32 8.46 -1.14 21.51
N LEU A 33 8.28 -0.86 20.22
CA LEU A 33 9.37 -0.59 19.28
C LEU A 33 9.68 0.92 19.16
N PHE A 34 8.64 1.75 19.08
CA PHE A 34 8.73 3.19 18.80
C PHE A 34 8.10 4.01 19.94
N CYS A 35 8.61 5.22 20.14
CA CYS A 35 8.14 6.12 21.20
C CYS A 35 6.71 6.61 20.89
N THR A 36 5.94 6.93 21.93
CA THR A 36 4.57 7.42 21.76
C THR A 36 4.55 8.84 21.20
N ASP A 37 3.42 9.28 20.63
CA ASP A 37 3.27 10.66 20.14
C ASP A 37 3.48 11.69 21.28
N ASP A 38 3.22 11.31 22.54
CA ASP A 38 3.46 12.14 23.74
C ASP A 38 4.96 12.37 24.04
N ASP A 39 5.85 11.54 23.46
CA ASP A 39 7.30 11.62 23.64
C ASP A 39 8.01 12.46 22.56
N MET A 40 7.27 13.07 21.62
CA MET A 40 7.78 13.77 20.42
C MET A 40 8.33 15.18 20.68
N THR A 41 9.16 15.32 21.72
CA THR A 41 10.08 16.46 21.88
C THR A 41 11.11 16.50 20.73
N GLU A 42 11.90 17.58 20.58
CA GLU A 42 12.97 17.62 19.55
C GLU A 42 13.92 16.42 19.64
N ASP A 43 14.29 16.02 20.87
CA ASP A 43 15.09 14.83 21.14
C ASP A 43 14.33 13.54 20.76
N GLY A 44 13.03 13.48 21.06
CA GLY A 44 12.15 12.36 20.68
C GLY A 44 12.04 12.17 19.17
N GLN A 45 11.95 13.27 18.41
CA GLN A 45 11.93 13.23 16.94
C GLN A 45 13.24 12.71 16.36
N ALA A 46 14.38 13.08 16.93
CA ALA A 46 15.68 12.56 16.51
C ALA A 46 15.77 11.04 16.76
N VAL A 47 15.33 10.57 17.93
CA VAL A 47 15.27 9.14 18.25
C VAL A 47 14.32 8.40 17.29
N TYR A 48 13.16 8.97 16.97
CA TYR A 48 12.22 8.40 16.02
C TYR A 48 12.86 8.23 14.63
N ARG A 49 13.53 9.27 14.12
CA ARG A 49 14.22 9.23 12.82
C ARG A 49 15.27 8.12 12.75
N GLU A 50 16.11 8.00 13.79
CA GLU A 50 17.13 6.95 13.86
C GLU A 50 16.53 5.54 13.91
N LYS A 51 15.49 5.33 14.74
CA LYS A 51 14.78 4.04 14.78
C LYS A 51 14.10 3.71 13.46
N ARG A 52 13.52 4.69 12.77
CA ARG A 52 12.89 4.52 11.46
C ARG A 52 13.94 4.11 10.42
N LYS A 53 15.08 4.79 10.40
CA LYS A 53 16.21 4.45 9.53
C LYS A 53 16.71 3.02 9.78
N GLU A 54 16.83 2.64 11.05
CA GLU A 54 17.20 1.27 11.44
C GLU A 54 16.18 0.23 10.95
N LEU A 55 14.87 0.48 11.14
CA LEU A 55 13.80 -0.40 10.66
C LEU A 55 13.87 -0.56 9.14
N ILE A 56 13.94 0.54 8.40
CA ILE A 56 13.94 0.54 6.93
C ILE A 56 15.16 -0.21 6.39
N ALA A 57 16.34 0.02 6.96
CA ALA A 57 17.57 -0.67 6.56
C ALA A 57 17.50 -2.19 6.80
N ASN A 58 16.80 -2.61 7.87
CA ASN A 58 16.75 -3.99 8.32
C ASN A 58 15.45 -4.73 8.01
N LEU A 59 14.48 -4.11 7.32
CA LEU A 59 13.18 -4.73 7.06
C LEU A 59 13.36 -6.01 6.22
N PRO A 60 13.04 -7.19 6.77
CA PRO A 60 13.19 -8.44 6.05
C PRO A 60 11.93 -8.68 5.20
N TYR A 61 12.11 -8.75 3.88
CA TYR A 61 11.04 -9.01 2.88
C TYR A 61 9.97 -7.90 2.78
N ARG A 62 9.63 -7.45 1.56
CA ARG A 62 9.01 -6.11 1.40
C ARG A 62 7.78 -5.97 0.53
N THR A 63 7.19 -7.04 0.01
CA THR A 63 5.83 -6.93 -0.51
C THR A 63 4.94 -7.95 0.17
N THR A 64 3.86 -7.47 0.74
CA THR A 64 2.83 -8.30 1.38
C THR A 64 1.81 -8.78 0.34
N PHE A 65 1.81 -8.15 -0.83
CA PHE A 65 0.95 -8.46 -1.98
C PHE A 65 1.66 -9.33 -3.02
N ALA A 66 0.91 -10.21 -3.67
CA ALA A 66 1.43 -11.06 -4.73
C ALA A 66 1.59 -10.30 -6.05
N LEU A 67 2.61 -10.64 -6.84
CA LEU A 67 2.73 -10.11 -8.20
C LEU A 67 1.73 -10.74 -9.17
N THR A 68 1.29 -11.96 -8.89
CA THR A 68 0.39 -12.76 -9.72
C THR A 68 -0.70 -13.41 -8.87
N PRO A 69 -1.93 -13.59 -9.39
CA PRO A 69 -2.97 -14.35 -8.70
C PRO A 69 -2.55 -15.79 -8.40
N GLY A 70 -3.11 -16.38 -7.34
CA GLY A 70 -2.88 -17.77 -6.96
C GLY A 70 -1.62 -18.03 -6.13
N ASP A 71 -0.95 -16.98 -5.65
CA ASP A 71 0.21 -17.13 -4.76
C ASP A 71 -0.23 -17.58 -3.36
N MET A 72 0.08 -18.83 -3.02
CA MET A 72 -0.27 -19.46 -1.75
C MET A 72 0.85 -19.38 -0.70
N ASN A 73 1.96 -18.69 -0.99
CA ASN A 73 3.07 -18.63 -0.06
C ASN A 73 2.77 -17.60 1.03
N ALA A 74 2.52 -18.07 2.26
CA ALA A 74 2.38 -17.19 3.40
C ALA A 74 3.66 -16.34 3.60
N ARG A 75 3.47 -15.09 4.01
CA ARG A 75 4.56 -14.12 4.22
C ARG A 75 4.59 -13.73 5.67
N ARG A 76 5.73 -13.91 6.34
CA ARG A 76 5.92 -13.48 7.72
C ARG A 76 7.13 -12.58 7.80
N ILE A 77 6.94 -11.42 8.40
CA ILE A 77 7.95 -10.39 8.57
C ILE A 77 8.13 -10.22 10.07
N GLU A 78 9.37 -10.29 10.53
CA GLU A 78 9.72 -10.18 11.94
C GLU A 78 10.74 -9.06 12.15
N TYR A 79 10.56 -8.28 13.21
CA TYR A 79 11.47 -7.23 13.60
C TYR A 79 11.45 -7.08 15.13
N LYS A 80 12.60 -7.26 15.78
CA LYS A 80 12.80 -7.10 17.24
C LYS A 80 11.71 -7.78 18.11
N GLY A 81 11.39 -9.04 17.81
CA GLY A 81 10.39 -9.83 18.57
C GLY A 81 8.93 -9.54 18.22
N LYS A 82 8.68 -8.56 17.34
CA LYS A 82 7.38 -8.32 16.73
C LYS A 82 7.29 -9.00 15.37
N PHE A 83 6.07 -9.34 14.96
CA PHE A 83 5.81 -9.92 13.65
C PHE A 83 4.50 -9.43 13.04
N ILE A 84 4.44 -9.51 11.72
CA ILE A 84 3.21 -9.46 10.96
C ILE A 84 3.24 -10.58 9.92
N GLU A 85 2.15 -11.33 9.84
CA GLU A 85 2.02 -12.52 9.02
C GLU A 85 0.79 -12.42 8.12
N PHE A 86 0.99 -12.64 6.83
CA PHE A 86 -0.03 -12.64 5.79
C PHE A 86 -0.23 -14.07 5.31
N SER A 87 -1.38 -14.65 5.65
CA SER A 87 -1.81 -15.97 5.19
C SER A 87 -2.78 -15.84 4.01
N PRO A 88 -2.60 -16.64 2.93
CA PRO A 88 -3.44 -16.57 1.75
C PRO A 88 -4.90 -16.96 2.05
N SER A 89 -5.82 -16.45 1.23
CA SER A 89 -7.16 -17.02 1.09
C SER A 89 -7.10 -18.34 0.29
N PRO A 90 -8.22 -19.07 0.11
CA PRO A 90 -8.26 -20.23 -0.79
C PRO A 90 -7.84 -19.94 -2.25
N THR A 91 -7.84 -18.66 -2.67
CA THR A 91 -7.46 -18.21 -4.02
C THR A 91 -6.12 -17.45 -4.05
N GLY A 92 -5.36 -17.50 -2.96
CA GLY A 92 -4.04 -16.87 -2.81
C GLY A 92 -4.05 -15.56 -2.05
N LEU A 93 -2.86 -15.00 -1.84
CA LEU A 93 -2.68 -13.67 -1.28
C LEU A 93 -3.23 -12.59 -2.22
N PRO A 94 -3.69 -11.43 -1.68
CA PRO A 94 -4.11 -10.33 -2.51
C PRO A 94 -2.93 -9.87 -3.38
N THR A 95 -3.22 -9.55 -4.63
CA THR A 95 -2.21 -9.11 -5.59
C THR A 95 -1.98 -7.60 -5.51
N LEU A 96 -0.87 -7.11 -6.07
CA LEU A 96 -0.64 -5.66 -6.20
C LEU A 96 -1.72 -4.95 -7.02
N ARG A 97 -2.46 -5.68 -7.87
CA ARG A 97 -3.65 -5.13 -8.53
C ARG A 97 -4.82 -5.03 -7.56
N ASP A 98 -5.00 -5.97 -6.65
CA ASP A 98 -6.07 -5.93 -5.64
C ASP A 98 -5.88 -4.77 -4.67
N PHE A 99 -4.63 -4.40 -4.39
CA PHE A 99 -4.28 -3.18 -3.65
C PHE A 99 -4.95 -1.92 -4.23
N ASP A 100 -5.28 -1.86 -5.53
CA ASP A 100 -6.00 -0.73 -6.12
C ASP A 100 -7.32 -0.42 -5.39
N ILE A 101 -8.00 -1.44 -4.85
CA ILE A 101 -9.25 -1.27 -4.08
C ILE A 101 -8.97 -0.58 -2.73
N LEU A 102 -7.87 -0.96 -2.08
CA LEU A 102 -7.45 -0.33 -0.83
C LEU A 102 -6.97 1.09 -1.08
N LEU A 103 -6.14 1.28 -2.10
CA LEU A 103 -5.67 2.59 -2.53
C LEU A 103 -6.84 3.55 -2.85
N TYR A 104 -7.89 3.07 -3.52
CA TYR A 104 -9.08 3.87 -3.79
C TYR A 104 -9.77 4.36 -2.49
N CYS A 105 -9.80 3.52 -1.45
CA CYS A 105 -10.36 3.90 -0.16
C CYS A 105 -9.39 4.80 0.64
N GLU A 106 -8.10 4.50 0.63
CA GLU A 106 -7.03 5.27 1.27
C GLU A 106 -6.94 6.68 0.68
N SER A 107 -7.04 6.82 -0.64
CA SER A 107 -7.09 8.12 -1.31
C SER A 107 -8.26 8.96 -0.81
N TRP A 108 -9.45 8.38 -0.58
CA TRP A 108 -10.54 9.14 0.04
C TRP A 108 -10.19 9.59 1.46
N ILE A 109 -9.69 8.69 2.30
CA ILE A 109 -9.32 9.00 3.69
C ILE A 109 -8.29 10.12 3.72
N GLY A 110 -7.21 9.99 2.96
CA GLY A 110 -6.14 11.00 2.90
C GLY A 110 -6.64 12.36 2.40
N ASN A 111 -7.50 12.40 1.37
CA ASN A 111 -8.06 13.67 0.89
C ASN A 111 -8.99 14.31 1.92
N ALA A 112 -9.82 13.52 2.60
CA ALA A 112 -10.68 14.04 3.65
C ALA A 112 -9.87 14.63 4.82
N LEU A 113 -8.76 13.99 5.22
CA LEU A 113 -7.86 14.50 6.25
C LEU A 113 -7.16 15.81 5.82
N VAL A 114 -6.62 15.86 4.59
CA VAL A 114 -5.97 17.07 4.05
C VAL A 114 -6.94 18.25 3.88
N GLU A 115 -8.25 17.98 3.81
CA GLU A 115 -9.30 18.98 3.67
C GLU A 115 -10.01 19.31 5.00
N ASP A 116 -9.49 18.83 6.14
CA ASP A 116 -10.10 18.99 7.48
C ASP A 116 -11.55 18.46 7.55
N ARG A 117 -11.84 17.38 6.82
CA ARG A 117 -13.15 16.70 6.72
C ARG A 117 -13.17 15.35 7.45
N ASP A 118 -12.49 15.25 8.59
CA ASP A 118 -12.39 14.05 9.43
C ASP A 118 -13.75 13.42 9.77
N ASN A 119 -14.78 14.27 9.95
CA ASN A 119 -16.14 13.84 10.28
C ASN A 119 -16.85 13.08 9.13
N ASP A 120 -16.30 13.11 7.92
CA ASP A 120 -16.84 12.40 6.74
C ASP A 120 -16.22 11.00 6.58
N ILE A 121 -15.25 10.65 7.44
CA ILE A 121 -14.46 9.43 7.31
C ILE A 121 -15.10 8.30 8.12
N TYR A 122 -15.62 7.29 7.42
CA TYR A 122 -16.16 6.07 8.00
C TYR A 122 -15.42 4.85 7.47
N ARG A 123 -15.61 3.70 8.14
CA ARG A 123 -14.98 2.43 7.74
C ARG A 123 -15.71 1.71 6.63
N VAL A 124 -16.94 2.11 6.33
CA VAL A 124 -17.77 1.49 5.29
C VAL A 124 -17.77 2.39 4.07
N PHE A 125 -17.20 1.90 2.98
CA PHE A 125 -17.05 2.60 1.72
C PHE A 125 -18.05 2.07 0.71
N GLN A 126 -18.64 2.96 -0.08
CA GLN A 126 -19.49 2.62 -1.21
C GLN A 126 -19.06 3.39 -2.45
N PHE A 127 -18.80 2.68 -3.54
CA PHE A 127 -18.40 3.27 -4.82
C PHE A 127 -19.03 2.56 -6.02
N GLU A 128 -19.16 3.32 -7.10
CA GLU A 128 -19.57 2.80 -8.41
C GLU A 128 -18.39 2.07 -9.06
N VAL A 129 -18.67 0.90 -9.63
CA VAL A 129 -17.66 0.05 -10.25
C VAL A 129 -17.03 0.71 -11.47
N GLU A 130 -17.79 1.48 -12.25
CA GLU A 130 -17.27 2.14 -13.45
C GLU A 130 -16.21 3.19 -13.09
N ASP A 131 -16.47 4.01 -12.07
CA ASP A 131 -15.51 5.01 -11.56
C ASP A 131 -14.24 4.33 -11.01
N PHE A 132 -14.38 3.27 -10.22
CA PHE A 132 -13.22 2.52 -9.72
C PHE A 132 -12.37 1.91 -10.85
N LEU A 133 -12.99 1.37 -11.90
CA LEU A 133 -12.26 0.75 -12.99
C LEU A 133 -11.52 1.78 -13.85
N GLU A 134 -12.12 2.95 -14.05
CA GLU A 134 -11.48 4.09 -14.68
C GLU A 134 -10.27 4.54 -13.87
N PHE A 135 -10.45 4.80 -12.57
CA PHE A 135 -9.37 5.16 -11.65
C PHE A 135 -8.22 4.15 -11.69
N SER A 136 -8.52 2.86 -11.54
CA SER A 136 -7.52 1.79 -11.45
C SER A 136 -6.91 1.40 -12.81
N GLY A 137 -7.38 1.98 -13.92
CA GLY A 137 -6.98 1.63 -15.27
C GLY A 137 -7.26 0.17 -15.63
N ARG A 138 -8.29 -0.44 -15.02
CA ARG A 138 -8.68 -1.84 -15.26
C ARG A 138 -9.57 -1.92 -16.50
N SER A 139 -9.42 -3.00 -17.27
CA SER A 139 -10.28 -3.25 -18.43
C SER A 139 -11.75 -3.39 -18.02
N MET A 140 -12.63 -2.70 -18.74
CA MET A 140 -14.10 -2.81 -18.60
C MET A 140 -14.70 -3.93 -19.47
N GLY A 141 -13.90 -4.94 -19.85
CA GLY A 141 -14.32 -6.06 -20.70
C GLY A 141 -15.27 -7.06 -20.03
N GLY A 142 -15.54 -8.18 -20.70
CA GLY A 142 -16.57 -9.15 -20.29
C GLY A 142 -16.30 -9.87 -18.95
N ASP A 143 -15.05 -9.98 -18.52
CA ASP A 143 -14.64 -10.66 -17.27
C ASP A 143 -14.37 -9.70 -16.11
N ARG A 144 -14.75 -8.43 -16.28
CA ARG A 144 -14.58 -7.34 -15.32
C ARG A 144 -15.17 -7.64 -13.94
N ASP A 145 -16.39 -8.17 -13.92
CA ASP A 145 -17.11 -8.48 -12.67
C ASP A 145 -16.44 -9.66 -11.94
N ASP A 146 -16.02 -10.70 -12.68
CA ASP A 146 -15.33 -11.86 -12.11
C ASP A 146 -13.98 -11.47 -11.51
N ARG A 147 -13.19 -10.65 -12.21
CA ARG A 147 -11.92 -10.12 -11.70
C ARG A 147 -12.10 -9.28 -10.44
N LEU A 148 -13.18 -8.49 -10.38
CA LEU A 148 -13.50 -7.68 -9.21
C LEU A 148 -13.89 -8.56 -8.02
N ILE A 149 -14.76 -9.56 -8.22
CA ILE A 149 -15.14 -10.52 -7.19
C ILE A 149 -13.90 -11.24 -6.65
N GLN A 150 -13.05 -11.77 -7.53
CA GLN A 150 -11.82 -12.47 -7.12
C GLN A 150 -10.87 -11.58 -6.31
N ALA A 151 -10.75 -10.30 -6.66
CA ALA A 151 -9.96 -9.33 -5.90
C ALA A 151 -10.53 -9.11 -4.50
N LEU A 152 -11.84 -8.89 -4.40
CA LEU A 152 -12.54 -8.73 -3.12
C LEU A 152 -12.46 -9.99 -2.26
N ASP A 153 -12.59 -11.17 -2.84
CA ASP A 153 -12.46 -12.46 -2.16
C ASP A 153 -11.06 -12.68 -1.58
N ARG A 154 -10.00 -12.33 -2.32
CA ARG A 154 -8.63 -12.40 -1.78
C ARG A 154 -8.42 -11.42 -0.63
N LEU A 155 -8.87 -10.18 -0.76
CA LEU A 155 -8.77 -9.16 0.30
C LEU A 155 -9.59 -9.53 1.55
N ALA A 156 -10.76 -10.14 1.37
CA ALA A 156 -11.64 -10.54 2.46
C ALA A 156 -11.19 -11.84 3.14
N GLY A 157 -10.67 -12.79 2.36
CA GLY A 157 -10.32 -14.13 2.82
C GLY A 157 -8.89 -14.28 3.33
N SER A 158 -7.96 -13.41 2.90
CA SER A 158 -6.57 -13.45 3.39
C SER A 158 -6.49 -12.93 4.82
N LYS A 159 -5.69 -13.59 5.65
CA LYS A 159 -5.55 -13.24 7.07
C LYS A 159 -4.25 -12.52 7.33
N ILE A 160 -4.32 -11.49 8.15
CA ILE A 160 -3.21 -10.72 8.69
C ILE A 160 -3.20 -11.01 10.19
N THR A 161 -2.10 -11.57 10.69
CA THR A 161 -1.92 -11.90 12.10
C THR A 161 -0.67 -11.22 12.61
N THR A 162 -0.76 -10.53 13.74
CA THR A 162 0.35 -9.75 14.27
C THR A 162 0.28 -9.65 15.79
N ASN A 163 1.46 -9.54 16.42
CA ASN A 163 1.61 -9.18 17.83
C ASN A 163 2.07 -7.72 18.01
N THR A 164 2.07 -6.90 16.95
CA THR A 164 2.29 -5.47 17.12
C THR A 164 1.07 -4.83 17.75
N ILE A 165 1.30 -3.82 18.57
CA ILE A 165 0.31 -3.12 19.37
C ILE A 165 0.38 -1.64 18.96
N PRO A 166 -0.49 -1.21 18.03
CA PRO A 166 -0.59 0.21 17.67
C PRO A 166 -0.89 1.04 18.91
N PHE A 167 -0.40 2.29 18.97
CA PHE A 167 -0.80 3.26 19.99
C PHE A 167 -2.33 3.24 20.20
N GLY A 168 -2.79 3.25 21.45
CA GLY A 168 -4.21 3.24 21.79
C GLY A 168 -4.94 1.90 21.60
N GLN A 169 -4.26 0.82 21.19
CA GLN A 169 -4.81 -0.54 21.13
C GLN A 169 -4.09 -1.47 22.12
N ASN A 170 -4.72 -2.57 22.55
CA ASN A 170 -4.17 -3.45 23.58
C ASN A 170 -4.43 -4.95 23.34
N TYR A 171 -4.61 -5.37 22.09
CA TYR A 171 -4.95 -6.76 21.77
C TYR A 171 -4.19 -7.29 20.54
N ASN A 172 -3.78 -8.56 20.63
CA ASN A 172 -3.36 -9.34 19.48
C ASN A 172 -4.58 -9.61 18.60
N THR A 173 -4.43 -9.50 17.29
CA THR A 173 -5.55 -9.67 16.37
C THR A 173 -5.15 -10.44 15.13
N SER A 174 -6.07 -11.29 14.69
CA SER A 174 -6.10 -11.83 13.34
C SER A 174 -7.29 -11.21 12.62
N PHE A 175 -7.04 -10.61 11.46
CA PHE A 175 -8.04 -9.86 10.70
C PHE A 175 -7.79 -10.01 9.21
N SER A 176 -8.72 -9.56 8.37
CA SER A 176 -8.49 -9.44 6.93
C SER A 176 -8.45 -7.97 6.51
N TYR A 177 -8.11 -7.68 5.25
CA TYR A 177 -8.10 -6.29 4.78
C TYR A 177 -9.52 -5.70 4.79
N ILE A 178 -10.45 -6.44 4.18
CA ILE A 178 -11.87 -6.08 4.09
C ILE A 178 -12.74 -7.20 4.68
N PRO A 179 -13.12 -7.18 5.97
CA PRO A 179 -13.84 -8.28 6.60
C PRO A 179 -15.22 -8.55 6.00
N LYS A 180 -15.76 -7.60 5.23
CA LYS A 180 -17.04 -7.74 4.57
C LYS A 180 -17.15 -6.82 3.35
N TYR A 181 -17.81 -7.32 2.31
CA TYR A 181 -18.31 -6.52 1.21
C TYR A 181 -19.71 -6.98 0.76
N ARG A 182 -20.37 -6.16 -0.05
CA ARG A 182 -21.64 -6.41 -0.75
C ARG A 182 -21.54 -5.80 -2.14
N LEU A 183 -22.19 -6.47 -3.08
CA LEU A 183 -22.29 -6.05 -4.46
C LEU A 183 -23.76 -5.77 -4.78
N GLU A 184 -24.00 -4.68 -5.50
CA GLU A 184 -25.31 -4.37 -6.07
C GLU A 184 -25.18 -4.41 -7.59
N ARG A 185 -26.16 -5.04 -8.25
CA ARG A 185 -26.20 -5.22 -9.71
C ARG A 185 -27.27 -4.32 -10.32
N ASP A 186 -27.03 -3.88 -11.55
CA ASP A 186 -28.04 -3.17 -12.33
C ASP A 186 -29.11 -4.13 -12.91
N ALA A 187 -30.06 -3.58 -13.67
CA ALA A 187 -31.13 -4.34 -14.31
C ALA A 187 -30.63 -5.38 -15.35
N ASN A 188 -29.41 -5.21 -15.86
CA ASN A 188 -28.78 -6.12 -16.81
C ASN A 188 -27.92 -7.19 -16.10
N GLY A 189 -27.91 -7.20 -14.75
CA GLY A 189 -27.12 -8.12 -13.95
C GLY A 189 -25.64 -7.75 -13.84
N LYS A 190 -25.21 -6.58 -14.32
CA LYS A 190 -23.83 -6.10 -14.22
C LYS A 190 -23.57 -5.50 -12.84
N ILE A 191 -22.43 -5.79 -12.20
CA ILE A 191 -22.09 -5.16 -10.92
C ILE A 191 -21.97 -3.65 -11.13
N LYS A 192 -22.80 -2.92 -10.41
CA LYS A 192 -22.90 -1.46 -10.45
C LYS A 192 -22.16 -0.82 -9.28
N THR A 193 -22.38 -1.33 -8.07
CA THR A 193 -21.87 -0.71 -6.85
C THR A 193 -21.21 -1.74 -5.94
N VAL A 194 -20.08 -1.38 -5.35
CA VAL A 194 -19.43 -2.14 -4.27
C VAL A 194 -19.63 -1.39 -2.97
N THR A 195 -20.04 -2.08 -1.92
CA THR A 195 -19.97 -1.58 -0.54
C THR A 195 -19.05 -2.48 0.26
N LEU A 196 -17.96 -1.96 0.83
CA LEU A 196 -17.00 -2.72 1.61
C LEU A 196 -16.71 -2.07 2.96
N LYS A 197 -16.23 -2.87 3.92
CA LYS A 197 -15.77 -2.38 5.22
C LYS A 197 -14.27 -2.63 5.35
N ILE A 198 -13.51 -1.60 5.70
CA ILE A 198 -12.09 -1.73 6.07
C ILE A 198 -11.97 -2.16 7.53
N THR A 199 -11.06 -3.09 7.82
CA THR A 199 -10.75 -3.48 9.20
C THR A 199 -10.32 -2.27 10.03
N TYR A 200 -10.83 -2.18 11.27
CA TYR A 200 -10.56 -1.06 12.18
C TYR A 200 -9.07 -0.74 12.32
N ARG A 201 -8.22 -1.76 12.48
CA ARG A 201 -6.78 -1.56 12.63
C ARG A 201 -6.12 -0.93 11.42
N ILE A 202 -6.49 -1.34 10.21
CA ILE A 202 -5.96 -0.76 8.96
C ILE A 202 -6.42 0.68 8.84
N PHE A 203 -7.72 0.91 9.07
CA PHE A 203 -8.30 2.25 9.10
C PHE A 203 -7.61 3.16 10.11
N TYR A 204 -7.32 2.66 11.31
CA TYR A 204 -6.60 3.39 12.35
C TYR A 204 -5.18 3.78 11.90
N LEU A 205 -4.44 2.84 11.30
CA LEU A 205 -3.10 3.15 10.77
C LEU A 205 -3.18 4.23 9.68
N ILE A 206 -4.11 4.10 8.73
CA ILE A 206 -4.29 5.09 7.65
C ILE A 206 -4.64 6.49 8.21
N GLN A 207 -5.49 6.57 9.23
CA GLN A 207 -5.88 7.85 9.83
C GLN A 207 -4.77 8.52 10.64
N ASN A 208 -3.83 7.73 11.16
CA ASN A 208 -2.75 8.20 12.04
C ASN A 208 -1.40 8.06 11.35
N ASP A 209 -1.34 8.19 10.03
CA ASP A 209 -0.10 8.14 9.28
C ASP A 209 0.01 9.31 8.29
N ILE A 210 1.22 9.55 7.80
CA ILE A 210 1.53 10.56 6.81
C ILE A 210 1.34 9.94 5.43
N PHE A 211 0.52 10.58 4.60
CA PHE A 211 0.31 10.17 3.22
C PHE A 211 1.43 10.69 2.33
N ASP A 212 1.91 9.84 1.43
CA ASP A 212 2.77 10.25 0.34
C ASP A 212 1.94 10.57 -0.91
N TYR A 213 2.48 11.43 -1.78
CA TYR A 213 1.96 11.57 -3.13
C TYR A 213 2.52 10.49 -4.05
N TYR A 214 1.65 9.84 -4.81
CA TYR A 214 2.05 8.95 -5.89
C TYR A 214 1.75 9.57 -7.26
N HIS A 215 2.53 9.17 -8.27
CA HIS A 215 2.31 9.65 -9.64
C HIS A 215 1.06 8.98 -10.25
N PRO A 216 0.18 9.70 -10.96
CA PRO A 216 -1.06 9.14 -11.53
C PRO A 216 -0.86 7.83 -12.32
N ASP A 217 0.19 7.79 -13.15
CA ASP A 217 0.53 6.62 -13.96
C ASP A 217 1.02 5.38 -13.18
N PHE A 218 1.21 5.48 -11.86
CA PHE A 218 1.48 4.33 -10.99
C PHE A 218 0.47 3.19 -11.21
N LEU A 219 -0.81 3.54 -11.36
CA LEU A 219 -1.89 2.57 -11.54
C LEU A 219 -1.81 1.80 -12.86
N ARG A 220 -1.09 2.35 -13.86
CA ARG A 220 -0.89 1.77 -15.19
C ARG A 220 0.31 0.83 -15.26
N LEU A 221 1.18 0.85 -14.26
CA LEU A 221 2.36 0.00 -14.21
C LEU A 221 2.01 -1.49 -14.10
N SER A 222 2.86 -2.33 -14.68
CA SER A 222 2.81 -3.78 -14.47
C SER A 222 3.10 -4.14 -13.01
N PRO A 223 2.64 -5.29 -12.49
CA PRO A 223 2.81 -5.64 -11.07
C PRO A 223 4.25 -5.54 -10.59
N ILE A 224 5.23 -6.03 -11.37
CA ILE A 224 6.64 -5.93 -10.98
C ILE A 224 7.14 -4.48 -10.92
N ARG A 225 6.75 -3.63 -11.87
CA ARG A 225 7.14 -2.21 -11.86
C ARG A 225 6.47 -1.45 -10.71
N ARG A 226 5.25 -1.83 -10.33
CA ARG A 226 4.58 -1.31 -9.11
C ARG A 226 5.31 -1.73 -7.84
N ALA A 227 5.75 -2.98 -7.77
CA ALA A 227 6.55 -3.44 -6.64
C ALA A 227 7.84 -2.62 -6.51
N ILE A 228 8.54 -2.37 -7.63
CA ILE A 228 9.73 -1.52 -7.64
C ILE A 228 9.40 -0.07 -7.21
N TYR A 229 8.30 0.50 -7.72
CA TYR A 229 7.81 1.83 -7.31
C TYR A 229 7.58 1.91 -5.80
N MET A 230 6.83 0.96 -5.23
CA MET A 230 6.56 0.93 -3.78
C MET A 230 7.83 0.72 -2.98
N VAL A 231 8.77 -0.11 -3.46
CA VAL A 231 10.08 -0.28 -2.83
C VAL A 231 10.85 1.03 -2.80
N ALA A 232 10.87 1.80 -3.89
CA ALA A 232 11.49 3.12 -3.93
C ALA A 232 10.82 4.10 -2.96
N MET A 233 9.48 4.10 -2.89
CA MET A 233 8.73 5.02 -2.02
C MET A 233 9.00 4.78 -0.54
N CYS A 234 8.87 3.55 -0.03
CA CYS A 234 9.00 3.37 1.42
C CYS A 234 10.44 3.23 1.92
N HIS A 235 11.48 3.09 1.07
CA HIS A 235 12.87 2.94 1.54
C HIS A 235 13.66 4.25 1.61
N LYS A 236 13.01 5.39 1.33
CA LYS A 236 13.63 6.69 1.52
C LYS A 236 13.83 6.98 3.01
N GLU A 237 15.05 7.36 3.39
CA GLU A 237 15.37 7.76 4.77
C GLU A 237 14.64 9.06 5.11
N GLU A 238 14.72 10.02 4.18
CA GLU A 238 14.05 11.31 4.21
C GLU A 238 13.24 11.54 2.93
N LEU A 239 12.37 12.54 2.96
CA LEU A 239 11.58 12.92 1.79
C LEU A 239 12.50 13.31 0.62
N PHE A 240 12.22 12.75 -0.56
CA PHE A 240 13.03 12.91 -1.78
C PHE A 240 14.49 12.44 -1.69
N SER A 241 14.91 11.77 -0.60
CA SER A 241 16.25 11.17 -0.53
C SER A 241 16.37 10.01 -1.54
N PRO A 242 17.52 9.88 -2.25
CA PRO A 242 17.76 8.75 -3.11
C PRO A 242 17.75 7.42 -2.35
N VAL A 243 17.22 6.39 -2.98
CA VAL A 243 17.20 5.01 -2.47
C VAL A 243 18.12 4.16 -3.32
N THR A 244 19.28 3.79 -2.78
CA THR A 244 20.22 2.87 -3.43
C THR A 244 20.10 1.47 -2.83
N LEU A 245 19.87 0.47 -3.68
CA LEU A 245 19.74 -0.93 -3.29
C LEU A 245 20.60 -1.81 -4.20
N SER A 246 21.14 -2.91 -3.67
CA SER A 246 21.63 -3.98 -4.55
C SER A 246 20.46 -4.58 -5.31
N ILE A 247 20.68 -4.99 -6.56
CA ILE A 247 19.63 -5.58 -7.39
C ILE A 247 19.09 -6.88 -6.75
N ALA A 248 19.95 -7.62 -6.04
CA ALA A 248 19.55 -8.78 -5.26
C ALA A 248 18.60 -8.41 -4.09
N LYS A 249 18.90 -7.34 -3.35
CA LYS A 249 18.02 -6.84 -2.29
C LYS A 249 16.69 -6.38 -2.88
N LEU A 250 16.70 -5.60 -3.96
CA LEU A 250 15.48 -5.18 -4.67
C LEU A 250 14.63 -6.39 -5.09
N HIS A 251 15.25 -7.44 -5.64
CA HIS A 251 14.54 -8.68 -6.00
C HIS A 251 13.82 -9.30 -4.80
N GLN A 252 14.51 -9.42 -3.67
CA GLN A 252 13.90 -9.87 -2.41
C GLN A 252 12.76 -8.93 -1.95
N MET A 253 12.96 -7.61 -2.03
CA MET A 253 11.95 -6.62 -1.61
C MET A 253 10.67 -6.74 -2.44
N THR A 254 10.80 -6.90 -3.76
CA THR A 254 9.67 -6.98 -4.70
C THR A 254 8.87 -8.27 -4.59
N GLY A 255 9.35 -9.27 -3.83
CA GLY A 255 8.73 -10.59 -3.72
C GLY A 255 8.66 -11.35 -5.05
N ALA A 256 9.48 -10.98 -6.03
CA ALA A 256 9.47 -11.60 -7.35
C ALA A 256 9.94 -13.05 -7.29
N THR A 257 9.07 -13.98 -7.71
CA THR A 257 9.40 -15.42 -7.80
C THR A 257 10.18 -15.76 -9.07
N SER A 258 10.20 -14.87 -10.07
CA SER A 258 11.00 -15.05 -11.28
C SER A 258 12.49 -14.95 -10.98
N PRO A 259 13.37 -15.63 -11.75
CA PRO A 259 14.82 -15.52 -11.57
C PRO A 259 15.33 -14.07 -11.62
N LEU A 260 16.37 -13.76 -10.84
CA LEU A 260 16.99 -12.43 -10.73
C LEU A 260 17.32 -11.79 -12.10
N ARG A 261 17.72 -12.61 -13.09
CA ARG A 261 17.99 -12.16 -14.46
C ARG A 261 16.78 -11.47 -15.12
N LYS A 262 15.55 -11.90 -14.82
CA LYS A 262 14.34 -11.24 -15.33
C LYS A 262 14.16 -9.86 -14.71
N LEU A 263 14.45 -9.69 -13.42
CA LEU A 263 14.45 -8.35 -12.81
C LEU A 263 15.51 -7.46 -13.44
N LYS A 264 16.73 -7.95 -13.65
CA LYS A 264 17.78 -7.19 -14.36
C LYS A 264 17.32 -6.74 -15.75
N GLN A 265 16.60 -7.59 -16.48
CA GLN A 265 15.99 -7.22 -17.76
C GLN A 265 14.90 -6.14 -17.60
N THR A 266 14.02 -6.28 -16.61
CA THR A 266 13.02 -5.24 -16.29
C THR A 266 13.66 -3.91 -15.95
N LEU A 267 14.77 -3.91 -15.19
CA LEU A 267 15.51 -2.71 -14.83
C LEU A 267 16.13 -2.03 -16.05
N ARG A 268 16.72 -2.78 -16.98
CA ARG A 268 17.26 -2.23 -18.24
C ARG A 268 16.17 -1.59 -19.11
N ASP A 269 15.00 -2.21 -19.14
CA ASP A 269 13.83 -1.68 -19.85
C ASP A 269 13.27 -0.39 -19.21
N LEU A 270 13.63 -0.07 -17.96
CA LEU A 270 13.29 1.22 -17.36
C LEU A 270 14.02 2.40 -18.01
N THR A 271 15.10 2.17 -18.76
CA THR A 271 15.77 3.23 -19.52
C THR A 271 14.86 3.81 -20.61
N ASP A 272 14.13 2.95 -21.32
CA ASP A 272 13.18 3.36 -22.35
C ASP A 272 11.77 3.61 -21.79
N ASN A 273 11.44 2.97 -20.66
CA ASN A 273 10.12 3.01 -20.04
C ASN A 273 10.23 3.29 -18.53
N PRO A 274 10.58 4.53 -18.14
CA PRO A 274 10.91 4.87 -16.76
C PRO A 274 9.73 4.66 -15.80
N ILE A 275 10.08 4.47 -14.52
CA ILE A 275 9.09 4.48 -13.44
C ILE A 275 8.62 5.94 -13.27
N PRO A 276 7.31 6.21 -13.36
CA PRO A 276 6.79 7.56 -13.29
C PRO A 276 7.16 8.23 -11.95
N GLY A 277 7.45 9.53 -12.00
CA GLY A 277 7.83 10.31 -10.82
C GLY A 277 9.18 9.96 -10.19
N HIS A 278 10.00 9.12 -10.82
CA HIS A 278 11.32 8.74 -10.31
C HIS A 278 12.39 8.82 -11.41
N LEU A 279 13.54 9.40 -11.05
CA LEU A 279 14.79 9.19 -11.76
C LEU A 279 15.39 7.84 -11.35
N PHE A 280 16.18 7.28 -12.25
CA PHE A 280 16.67 5.93 -12.16
C PHE A 280 18.09 5.83 -12.70
N GLU A 281 18.97 5.20 -11.92
CA GLU A 281 20.36 4.94 -12.30
C GLU A 281 20.74 3.50 -11.95
N ILE A 282 21.36 2.78 -12.90
CA ILE A 282 21.93 1.44 -12.66
C ILE A 282 23.44 1.57 -12.66
N ASN A 283 24.08 1.09 -11.59
CA ASN A 283 25.51 0.84 -11.58
C ASN A 283 25.75 -0.66 -11.82
N GLU A 284 26.17 -1.00 -13.04
CA GLU A 284 26.39 -2.40 -13.41
C GLU A 284 27.61 -3.03 -12.70
N ALA A 285 28.62 -2.25 -12.32
CA ALA A 285 29.83 -2.75 -11.67
C ALA A 285 29.54 -3.20 -10.22
N ASP A 286 28.75 -2.41 -9.49
CA ASP A 286 28.38 -2.70 -8.10
C ASP A 286 27.07 -3.51 -7.98
N GLU A 287 26.42 -3.83 -9.11
CA GLU A 287 25.08 -4.43 -9.18
C GLU A 287 24.06 -3.70 -8.30
N THR A 288 24.08 -2.37 -8.35
CA THR A 288 23.17 -1.50 -7.58
C THR A 288 22.27 -0.69 -8.49
N VAL A 289 21.18 -0.22 -7.90
CA VAL A 289 20.19 0.64 -8.53
C VAL A 289 19.81 1.75 -7.56
N THR A 290 19.75 2.97 -8.07
CA THR A 290 19.34 4.17 -7.33
C THR A 290 18.06 4.72 -7.91
N PHE A 291 17.07 4.95 -7.04
CA PHE A 291 15.83 5.65 -7.37
C PHE A 291 15.82 7.01 -6.66
N THR A 292 15.50 8.07 -7.39
CA THR A 292 15.36 9.42 -6.82
C THR A 292 14.00 9.97 -7.20
N GLN A 293 13.14 10.25 -6.23
CA GLN A 293 11.83 10.85 -6.51
C GLN A 293 12.02 12.23 -7.15
N ILE A 294 11.32 12.48 -8.25
CA ILE A 294 11.35 13.78 -8.93
C ILE A 294 10.60 14.77 -8.05
N ARG A 295 11.27 15.88 -7.71
CA ARG A 295 10.66 17.00 -7.00
C ARG A 295 9.78 17.77 -7.98
N ASP A 296 8.48 17.57 -7.85
CA ASP A 296 7.51 18.46 -8.47
C ASP A 296 7.12 19.52 -7.42
N ALA A 297 7.21 20.80 -7.78
CA ALA A 297 6.90 21.91 -6.87
C ALA A 297 5.44 21.84 -6.36
N ASP A 298 4.55 21.27 -7.18
CA ASP A 298 3.16 21.00 -6.81
C ASP A 298 3.01 19.84 -5.82
N VAL A 299 4.01 18.96 -5.74
CA VAL A 299 4.06 17.84 -4.79
C VAL A 299 4.66 18.31 -3.46
N GLU A 300 5.70 19.15 -3.46
CA GLU A 300 6.27 19.77 -2.23
C GLU A 300 5.27 20.64 -1.47
N ALA A 301 4.51 21.50 -2.15
CA ALA A 301 3.54 22.40 -1.51
C ALA A 301 2.36 21.66 -0.83
N ARG A 302 2.23 20.35 -1.08
CA ARG A 302 1.11 19.53 -0.61
C ARG A 302 1.51 18.48 0.42
N TYR A 303 2.80 18.30 0.71
CA TYR A 303 3.29 17.63 1.93
C TYR A 303 3.00 18.51 3.13
N VAL A 304 1.72 18.69 3.47
CA VAL A 304 1.27 19.36 4.68
C VAL A 304 0.75 18.28 5.61
N GLY A 305 1.55 17.96 6.63
CA GLY A 305 1.29 16.92 7.63
C GLY A 305 2.60 16.44 8.23
#